data_AF-A0A942P3U4-F1
#
_entry.id   AF-A0A942P3U4-F1
#
_cell.length_a   1.000
_cell.length_b   1.000
_cell.length_c   1.000
_cell.angle_alpha   90.00
_cell.angle_beta   90.00
_cell.angle_gamma   90.00
#
_symmetry.space_group_name_H-M   'P 1'
#
loop_
_entity.id
_entity.type
_entity.pdbx_description
1 polymer ?
#
loop_
_entity_poly.entity_id
_entity_poly.type
_entity_poly.pdbx_seq_one_letter_code
_entity_poly.pdbx_strand_id
1 'polypeptide(L)'
;MSKAVKYLWRLFFIGAGIFLATILLANFGVFGRMPSLEDLENPSASLASEVIASDGTTMGKFALQDRSNVEFKDISKNVVNALIATEDERFYQHSGIDGIALARAIAKLGRDGGGSTITQQLAKNLFTNYSSFAPLRVLQKIKEWIIAVKLERNFTKDEIIALYLNTVPFGDNVYGIRNASKTFFQKEPSLLTVNEAAVLVGMLKGNT
;
A
#
# COMPACT_ATOMS: atom_id res chain seq x y z
N MET A 1 14.33 -15.15 38.13
CA MET A 1 14.17 -14.08 37.11
C MET A 1 14.54 -12.74 37.70
N SER A 2 15.45 -12.00 37.05
CA SER A 2 15.81 -10.64 37.45
C SER A 2 14.59 -9.69 37.34
N LYS A 3 14.62 -8.57 38.07
CA LYS A 3 13.57 -7.54 37.98
C LYS A 3 13.37 -7.07 36.53
N ALA A 4 14.46 -6.88 35.78
CA ALA A 4 14.44 -6.49 34.38
C ALA A 4 13.69 -7.52 33.49
N VAL A 5 13.95 -8.81 33.69
CA VAL A 5 13.26 -9.87 32.94
C VAL A 5 11.76 -9.89 33.28
N LYS A 6 11.37 -9.66 34.55
CA LYS A 6 9.95 -9.56 34.93
C LYS A 6 9.26 -8.35 34.28
N TYR A 7 9.93 -7.19 34.22
CA TYR A 7 9.39 -6.01 33.54
C TYR A 7 9.26 -6.20 32.04
N LEU A 8 10.25 -6.83 31.40
CA LEU A 8 10.22 -7.16 29.97
C LEU A 8 9.00 -8.02 29.63
N TRP A 9 8.78 -9.12 30.36
CA TRP A 9 7.63 -9.99 30.12
C TRP A 9 6.29 -9.30 30.42
N ARG A 10 6.21 -8.48 31.47
CA ARG A 10 5.00 -7.68 31.74
C ARG A 10 4.68 -6.72 30.60
N LEU A 11 5.66 -5.97 30.12
CA LEU A 11 5.49 -5.06 28.98
C LEU A 11 5.08 -5.81 27.72
N PHE A 12 5.70 -6.95 27.45
CA PHE A 12 5.36 -7.81 26.32
C PHE A 12 3.90 -8.28 26.38
N PHE A 13 3.44 -8.86 27.50
CA PHE A 13 2.07 -9.35 27.63
C PHE A 13 1.03 -8.23 27.66
N ILE A 14 1.34 -7.07 28.26
CA ILE A 14 0.48 -5.89 28.20
C ILE A 14 0.34 -5.39 26.75
N GLY A 15 1.45 -5.27 26.04
CA GLY A 15 1.46 -4.87 24.63
C GLY A 15 0.70 -5.85 23.74
N ALA A 16 0.92 -7.15 23.93
CA ALA A 16 0.19 -8.21 23.22
C ALA A 16 -1.31 -8.16 23.52
N GLY A 17 -1.69 -7.94 24.79
CA GLY A 17 -3.09 -7.79 25.19
C GLY A 17 -3.77 -6.58 24.56
N ILE A 18 -3.10 -5.42 24.54
CA ILE A 18 -3.59 -4.21 23.87
C ILE A 18 -3.76 -4.45 22.37
N PHE A 19 -2.79 -5.10 21.73
CA PHE A 19 -2.86 -5.44 20.31
C PHE A 19 -4.04 -6.36 20.00
N LEU A 20 -4.23 -7.43 20.79
CA LEU A 20 -5.34 -8.36 20.64
C LEU A 20 -6.70 -7.66 20.85
N ALA A 21 -6.80 -6.83 21.89
CA ALA A 21 -8.01 -6.05 22.17
C ALA A 21 -8.33 -5.09 21.02
N THR A 22 -7.32 -4.46 20.43
CA THR A 22 -7.49 -3.56 19.28
C THR A 22 -8.01 -4.31 18.06
N ILE A 23 -7.50 -5.52 17.77
CA ILE A 23 -8.03 -6.37 16.70
C ILE A 23 -9.49 -6.76 16.97
N LEU A 24 -9.81 -7.15 18.20
CA LEU A 24 -11.18 -7.52 18.58
C LEU A 24 -12.14 -6.34 18.43
N LEU A 25 -11.78 -5.16 18.94
CA LEU A 25 -12.58 -3.93 18.79
C LEU A 25 -12.77 -3.56 17.31
N ALA A 26 -11.74 -3.73 16.48
CA ALA A 26 -11.86 -3.52 15.04
C ALA A 26 -12.85 -4.50 14.40
N ASN A 27 -12.85 -5.76 14.84
CA ASN A 27 -13.77 -6.78 14.36
C ASN A 27 -15.22 -6.52 14.80
N PHE A 28 -15.41 -5.93 15.98
CA PHE A 28 -16.72 -5.46 16.46
C PHE A 28 -17.16 -4.12 15.82
N GLY A 29 -16.42 -3.59 14.86
CA GLY A 29 -16.79 -2.38 14.12
C GLY A 29 -16.60 -1.08 14.90
N VAL A 30 -15.88 -1.09 16.02
CA VAL A 30 -15.63 0.11 16.85
C VAL A 30 -14.88 1.19 16.06
N PHE A 31 -14.06 0.78 15.08
CA PHE A 31 -13.36 1.70 14.20
C PHE A 31 -14.12 1.99 12.89
N GLY A 32 -15.35 1.52 12.72
CA GLY A 32 -16.12 1.60 11.46
C GLY A 32 -15.96 0.35 10.59
N ARG A 33 -16.51 0.39 9.36
CA ARG A 33 -16.47 -0.75 8.42
C ARG A 33 -15.03 -1.10 8.08
N MET A 34 -14.61 -2.31 8.44
CA MET A 34 -13.34 -2.91 8.01
C MET A 34 -13.57 -3.65 6.68
N PRO A 35 -12.58 -3.66 5.77
CA PRO A 35 -12.72 -4.43 4.54
C PRO A 35 -12.84 -5.92 4.85
N SER A 36 -13.76 -6.56 4.15
CA SER A 36 -13.93 -8.01 4.09
C SER A 36 -12.81 -8.65 3.26
N LEU A 37 -12.69 -9.98 3.27
CA LEU A 37 -11.74 -10.68 2.40
C LEU A 37 -12.08 -10.46 0.92
N GLU A 38 -13.36 -10.45 0.59
CA GLU A 38 -13.85 -10.18 -0.76
C GLU A 38 -13.47 -8.77 -1.24
N ASP A 39 -13.54 -7.77 -0.35
CA ASP A 39 -13.06 -6.41 -0.64
C ASP A 39 -11.54 -6.37 -0.86
N LEU A 40 -10.77 -7.30 -0.27
CA LEU A 40 -9.30 -7.36 -0.41
C LEU A 40 -8.89 -8.08 -1.70
N GLU A 41 -9.62 -9.12 -2.12
CA GLU A 41 -9.43 -9.85 -3.39
C GLU A 41 -9.92 -9.04 -4.59
N ASN A 42 -10.94 -8.20 -4.40
CA ASN A 42 -11.48 -7.32 -5.43
C ASN A 42 -11.42 -5.85 -5.01
N PRO A 43 -10.23 -5.28 -4.72
CA PRO A 43 -10.08 -3.96 -4.12
C PRO A 43 -10.48 -2.79 -5.03
N SER A 44 -10.95 -3.07 -6.24
CA SER A 44 -11.55 -2.09 -7.14
C SER A 44 -12.22 -2.79 -8.32
N ALA A 45 -13.43 -3.30 -8.13
CA ALA A 45 -14.37 -3.49 -9.22
C ALA A 45 -14.94 -2.14 -9.71
N SER A 46 -14.13 -1.08 -9.81
CA SER A 46 -14.49 0.11 -10.57
C SER A 46 -14.24 -0.19 -12.04
N LEU A 47 -15.07 -1.06 -12.59
CA LEU A 47 -15.09 -1.38 -14.01
C LEU A 47 -15.19 -0.07 -14.80
N ALA A 48 -14.25 0.15 -15.71
CA ALA A 48 -14.34 1.24 -16.66
C ALA A 48 -15.55 1.01 -17.55
N SER A 49 -16.46 1.98 -17.63
CA SER A 49 -17.52 1.97 -18.65
C SER A 49 -16.89 2.26 -19.99
N GLU A 50 -16.94 1.31 -20.92
CA GLU A 50 -16.35 1.46 -22.25
C GLU A 50 -17.41 1.97 -23.24
N VAL A 51 -17.07 3.04 -23.97
CA VAL A 51 -17.88 3.52 -25.10
C VAL A 51 -17.40 2.80 -26.34
N ILE A 52 -18.28 1.97 -26.90
CA ILE A 52 -18.02 1.18 -28.09
C ILE A 52 -18.82 1.79 -29.24
N ALA A 53 -18.16 2.05 -30.37
CA ALA A 53 -18.79 2.46 -31.61
C ALA A 53 -19.68 1.36 -32.19
N SER A 54 -20.57 1.72 -33.11
CA SER A 54 -21.49 0.78 -33.76
C SER A 54 -20.78 -0.36 -34.53
N ASP A 55 -19.51 -0.16 -34.88
CA ASP A 55 -18.67 -1.13 -35.57
C ASP A 55 -17.85 -2.02 -34.60
N GLY A 56 -17.99 -1.83 -33.29
CA GLY A 56 -17.26 -2.56 -32.27
C GLY A 56 -15.95 -1.89 -31.81
N THR A 57 -15.58 -0.72 -32.36
CA THR A 57 -14.35 -0.02 -31.97
C THR A 57 -14.52 0.71 -30.64
N THR A 58 -13.62 0.50 -29.68
CA THR A 58 -13.60 1.29 -28.44
C THR A 58 -13.24 2.74 -28.73
N MET A 59 -14.17 3.67 -28.47
CA MET A 59 -13.97 5.11 -28.64
C MET A 59 -13.44 5.81 -27.39
N GLY A 60 -13.64 5.21 -26.21
CA GLY A 60 -13.14 5.77 -24.96
C GLY A 60 -13.61 4.97 -23.75
N LYS A 61 -12.98 5.22 -22.60
CA LYS A 61 -13.33 4.60 -21.32
C LYS A 61 -13.66 5.68 -20.30
N PHE A 62 -14.82 5.57 -19.67
CA PHE A 62 -15.20 6.36 -18.50
C PHE A 62 -14.98 5.51 -17.26
N ALA A 63 -13.86 5.73 -16.60
CA ALA A 63 -13.57 5.16 -15.29
C ALA A 63 -13.33 6.30 -14.30
N LEU A 64 -13.77 6.14 -13.05
CA LEU A 64 -13.34 7.03 -11.96
C LEU A 64 -11.82 6.96 -11.79
N GLN A 65 -11.23 5.79 -12.06
CA GLN A 65 -9.79 5.55 -12.22
C GLN A 65 -9.60 4.45 -13.27
N ASP A 66 -8.94 4.75 -14.39
CA ASP A 66 -8.60 3.74 -15.38
C ASP A 66 -7.46 2.87 -14.82
N ARG A 67 -7.76 1.74 -14.20
CA ARG A 67 -6.76 0.82 -13.65
C ARG A 67 -6.60 -0.35 -14.61
N SER A 68 -5.72 -0.19 -15.60
CA SER A 68 -5.38 -1.27 -16.51
C SER A 68 -4.46 -2.27 -15.79
N ASN A 69 -5.04 -3.23 -15.06
CA ASN A 69 -4.31 -4.18 -14.20
C ASN A 69 -3.13 -4.84 -14.95
N VAL A 70 -1.95 -4.74 -14.35
CA VAL A 70 -0.72 -5.38 -14.79
C VAL A 70 -0.39 -6.50 -13.81
N GLU A 71 -0.09 -7.69 -14.32
CA GLU A 71 0.43 -8.77 -13.49
C GLU A 71 1.88 -8.47 -13.09
N PHE A 72 2.32 -8.96 -11.94
CA PHE A 72 3.68 -8.73 -11.45
C PHE A 72 4.76 -9.09 -12.49
N LYS A 73 4.56 -10.18 -13.23
CA LYS A 73 5.50 -10.66 -14.27
C LYS A 73 5.70 -9.67 -15.42
N ASP A 74 4.72 -8.80 -15.65
CA ASP A 74 4.72 -7.81 -16.73
C ASP A 74 5.23 -6.43 -16.25
N ILE A 75 5.74 -6.36 -15.02
CA ILE A 75 6.37 -5.16 -14.46
C ILE A 75 7.89 -5.32 -14.56
N SER A 76 8.58 -4.31 -15.08
CA SER A 76 10.04 -4.32 -15.16
C SER A 76 10.65 -4.47 -13.76
N LYS A 77 11.65 -5.37 -13.63
CA LYS A 77 12.42 -5.54 -12.39
C LYS A 77 13.03 -4.23 -11.91
N ASN A 78 13.32 -3.31 -12.82
CA ASN A 78 13.83 -1.99 -12.47
C ASN A 78 12.84 -1.20 -11.61
N VAL A 79 11.53 -1.28 -11.92
CA VAL A 79 10.47 -0.63 -11.14
C VAL A 79 10.35 -1.26 -9.77
N VAL A 80 10.34 -2.60 -9.71
CA VAL A 80 10.27 -3.34 -8.45
C VAL A 80 11.46 -3.00 -7.55
N ASN A 81 12.67 -3.03 -8.10
CA ASN A 81 13.89 -2.72 -7.36
C ASN A 81 13.91 -1.26 -6.89
N ALA A 82 13.51 -0.32 -7.74
CA ALA A 82 13.43 1.09 -7.37
C ALA A 82 12.44 1.29 -6.23
N LEU A 83 11.23 0.71 -6.32
CA LEU A 83 10.20 0.82 -5.29
C LEU A 83 10.69 0.28 -3.94
N ILE A 84 11.25 -0.92 -3.92
CA ILE A 84 11.77 -1.54 -2.70
C ILE A 84 12.93 -0.69 -2.13
N ALA A 85 13.86 -0.25 -2.97
CA ALA A 85 15.00 0.54 -2.51
C ALA A 85 14.60 1.89 -1.88
N THR A 86 13.51 2.51 -2.33
CA THR A 86 13.12 3.86 -1.88
C THR A 86 12.03 3.90 -0.82
N GLU A 87 11.12 2.93 -0.83
CA GLU A 87 9.95 2.89 0.07
C GLU A 87 10.12 1.88 1.20
N ASP A 88 10.70 0.71 0.93
CA ASP A 88 10.70 -0.41 1.86
C ASP A 88 11.83 -1.41 1.59
N GLU A 89 13.05 -1.05 2.01
CA GLU A 89 14.28 -1.82 1.72
C GLU A 89 14.26 -3.27 2.23
N ARG A 90 13.42 -3.54 3.24
CA ARG A 90 13.27 -4.86 3.88
C ARG A 90 11.92 -5.50 3.55
N PHE A 91 11.26 -5.09 2.47
CA PHE A 91 9.91 -5.52 2.12
C PHE A 91 9.69 -7.05 2.22
N TYR A 92 10.64 -7.84 1.71
CA TYR A 92 10.57 -9.31 1.74
C TYR A 92 10.90 -9.94 3.10
N GLN A 93 11.38 -9.18 4.08
CA GLN A 93 11.85 -9.65 5.39
C GLN A 93 10.84 -9.44 6.53
N HIS A 94 9.71 -8.78 6.26
CA HIS A 94 8.66 -8.55 7.27
C HIS A 94 7.28 -8.93 6.74
N SER A 95 6.27 -8.98 7.63
CA SER A 95 4.88 -9.33 7.27
C SER A 95 3.96 -8.10 7.42
N GLY A 96 4.20 -7.09 6.57
CA GLY A 96 3.41 -5.85 6.53
C GLY A 96 3.84 -4.74 7.47
N ILE A 97 4.51 -5.02 8.58
CA ILE A 97 5.03 -3.99 9.50
C ILE A 97 6.52 -4.24 9.73
N ASP A 98 7.36 -3.30 9.33
CA ASP A 98 8.78 -3.32 9.66
C ASP A 98 9.02 -2.68 11.04
N GLY A 99 9.21 -3.53 12.05
CA GLY A 99 9.50 -3.10 13.41
C GLY A 99 10.80 -2.30 13.56
N ILE A 100 11.81 -2.58 12.73
CA ILE A 100 13.10 -1.88 12.74
C ILE A 100 12.90 -0.47 12.17
N ALA A 101 12.22 -0.35 11.02
CA ALA A 101 11.89 0.95 10.44
C ALA A 101 11.00 1.80 11.36
N LEU A 102 10.02 1.17 12.01
CA LEU A 102 9.13 1.85 12.97
C LEU A 102 9.91 2.35 14.20
N ALA A 103 10.75 1.51 14.80
CA ALA A 103 11.57 1.89 15.94
C ALA A 103 12.54 3.04 15.59
N ARG A 104 13.18 2.96 14.41
CA ARG A 104 14.03 4.04 13.88
C ARG A 104 13.24 5.34 13.71
N ALA A 105 12.07 5.28 13.09
CA ALA A 105 11.23 6.45 12.85
C ALA A 105 10.80 7.10 14.18
N ILE A 106 10.44 6.32 15.20
CA ILE A 106 10.11 6.83 16.53
C ILE A 106 11.32 7.47 17.20
N ALA A 107 12.47 6.78 17.21
CA ALA A 107 13.70 7.28 17.84
C ALA A 107 14.22 8.58 17.19
N LYS A 108 13.99 8.73 15.90
CA LYS A 108 14.40 9.91 15.10
C LYS A 108 13.29 10.95 14.94
N LEU A 109 12.14 10.76 15.59
CA LEU A 109 10.95 11.62 15.46
C LEU A 109 10.55 11.88 14.00
N GLY A 110 10.73 10.88 13.13
CA GLY A 110 10.41 10.94 11.70
C GLY A 110 11.36 11.78 10.83
N ARG A 111 12.47 12.30 11.38
CA ARG A 111 13.41 13.17 10.65
C ARG A 111 14.21 12.44 9.55
N ASP A 112 14.51 11.17 9.76
CA ASP A 112 15.35 10.35 8.86
C ASP A 112 14.49 9.44 7.94
N GLY A 113 13.24 9.81 7.67
CA GLY A 113 12.31 9.09 6.78
C GLY A 113 11.09 8.47 7.48
N GLY A 114 10.14 8.00 6.66
CA GLY A 114 8.90 7.37 7.12
C GLY A 114 9.13 5.92 7.60
N GLY A 115 8.40 5.50 8.62
CA GLY A 115 8.39 4.11 9.11
C GLY A 115 7.28 3.23 8.48
N SER A 116 6.67 3.66 7.37
CA SER A 116 5.56 2.94 6.74
C SER A 116 6.07 2.04 5.61
N THR A 117 5.55 0.81 5.55
CA THR A 117 5.89 -0.21 4.54
C THR A 117 5.04 -0.06 3.30
N ILE A 118 5.41 -0.72 2.19
CA ILE A 118 4.60 -0.76 0.95
C ILE A 118 3.20 -1.29 1.25
N THR A 119 3.07 -2.35 2.06
CA THR A 119 1.77 -2.95 2.43
C THR A 119 0.90 -1.98 3.24
N GLN A 120 1.50 -1.18 4.14
CA GLN A 120 0.75 -0.15 4.86
C GLN A 120 0.28 0.97 3.93
N GLN A 121 1.11 1.37 2.98
CA GLN A 121 0.75 2.37 1.98
C GLN A 121 -0.37 1.85 1.06
N LEU A 122 -0.33 0.57 0.66
CA LEU A 122 -1.40 -0.10 -0.07
C LEU A 122 -2.71 -0.08 0.73
N ALA A 123 -2.66 -0.48 2.01
CA ALA A 123 -3.82 -0.44 2.90
C ALA A 123 -4.41 0.97 3.00
N LYS A 124 -3.55 1.99 3.11
CA LYS A 124 -3.94 3.39 3.13
C LYS A 124 -4.64 3.83 1.84
N ASN A 125 -4.07 3.47 0.69
CA ASN A 125 -4.58 3.88 -0.62
C ASN A 125 -5.93 3.23 -0.96
N LEU A 126 -6.17 2.00 -0.52
CA LEU A 126 -7.37 1.25 -0.88
C LEU A 126 -8.55 1.44 0.07
N PHE A 127 -8.30 1.60 1.37
CA PHE A 127 -9.36 1.38 2.38
C PHE A 127 -9.51 2.48 3.42
N THR A 128 -8.74 3.57 3.32
CA THR A 128 -8.79 4.63 4.32
C THR A 128 -8.97 6.00 3.70
N ASN A 129 -10.00 6.71 4.16
CA ASN A 129 -10.21 8.12 3.83
C ASN A 129 -9.21 8.98 4.61
N TYR A 130 -8.63 9.97 3.93
CA TYR A 130 -7.72 10.93 4.55
C TYR A 130 -8.42 11.71 5.67
N SER A 131 -7.83 11.73 6.86
CA SER A 131 -8.30 12.58 7.96
C SER A 131 -7.20 13.51 8.47
N SER A 132 -7.51 14.82 8.52
CA SER A 132 -6.60 15.85 9.02
C SER A 132 -6.63 16.01 10.54
N PHE A 133 -7.61 15.42 11.22
CA PHE A 133 -7.72 15.46 12.68
C PHE A 133 -6.79 14.46 13.35
N ALA A 134 -5.93 14.92 14.27
CA ALA A 134 -4.92 14.12 14.95
C ALA A 134 -5.44 12.81 15.62
N PRO A 135 -6.56 12.80 16.39
CA PRO A 135 -7.06 11.55 16.98
C PRO A 135 -7.58 10.57 15.91
N LEU A 136 -8.21 11.08 14.85
CA LEU A 136 -8.67 10.27 13.74
C LEU A 136 -7.51 9.69 12.92
N ARG A 137 -6.36 10.38 12.87
CA ARG A 137 -5.14 9.90 12.22
C ARG A 137 -4.50 8.71 12.95
N VAL A 138 -4.56 8.67 14.28
CA VAL A 138 -4.11 7.50 15.06
C VAL A 138 -5.00 6.28 14.74
N LEU A 139 -6.31 6.48 14.72
CA LEU A 139 -7.26 5.43 14.34
C LEU A 139 -7.06 4.97 12.89
N GLN A 140 -6.81 5.90 11.97
CA GLN A 140 -6.45 5.59 10.58
C GLN A 140 -5.22 4.70 10.53
N LYS A 141 -4.17 5.03 11.29
CA LYS A 141 -2.92 4.25 11.30
C LYS A 141 -3.12 2.84 11.87
N ILE A 142 -3.95 2.69 12.89
CA ILE A 142 -4.33 1.38 13.42
C ILE A 142 -5.06 0.56 12.36
N LYS A 143 -6.00 1.17 11.61
CA LYS A 143 -6.68 0.48 10.50
C LYS A 143 -5.70 0.03 9.42
N GLU A 144 -4.77 0.89 9.02
CA GLU A 144 -3.72 0.57 8.05
C GLU A 144 -2.93 -0.67 8.50
N TRP A 145 -2.55 -0.76 9.79
CA TRP A 145 -1.84 -1.92 10.32
C TRP A 145 -2.66 -3.20 10.27
N ILE A 146 -3.93 -3.15 10.68
CA ILE A 146 -4.81 -4.33 10.66
C ILE A 146 -5.03 -4.81 9.23
N ILE A 147 -5.25 -3.89 8.29
CA ILE A 147 -5.45 -4.21 6.88
C ILE A 147 -4.15 -4.71 6.24
N ALA A 148 -3.00 -4.13 6.55
CA ALA A 148 -1.70 -4.61 6.08
C ALA A 148 -1.44 -6.06 6.53
N VAL A 149 -1.74 -6.39 7.79
CA VAL A 149 -1.64 -7.77 8.27
C VAL A 149 -2.61 -8.70 7.54
N LYS A 150 -3.84 -8.24 7.24
CA LYS A 150 -4.77 -9.03 6.42
C LYS A 150 -4.25 -9.25 5.00
N LEU A 151 -3.71 -8.22 4.34
CA LEU A 151 -3.15 -8.32 2.99
C LEU A 151 -2.01 -9.35 2.97
N GLU A 152 -1.07 -9.27 3.91
CA GLU A 152 0.09 -10.17 3.98
C GLU A 152 -0.27 -11.63 4.30
N ARG A 153 -1.47 -11.87 4.84
CA ARG A 153 -1.97 -13.23 5.09
C ARG A 153 -2.66 -13.84 3.89
N ASN A 154 -3.18 -13.04 2.96
CA ASN A 154 -3.97 -13.50 1.82
C ASN A 154 -3.26 -13.35 0.48
N PHE A 155 -2.24 -12.49 0.39
CA PHE A 155 -1.47 -12.23 -0.82
C PHE A 155 0.01 -12.49 -0.60
N THR A 156 0.67 -12.96 -1.66
CA THR A 156 2.11 -13.03 -1.75
C THR A 156 2.73 -11.63 -1.88
N LYS A 157 4.03 -11.53 -1.60
CA LYS A 157 4.78 -10.27 -1.70
C LYS A 157 4.71 -9.65 -3.09
N ASP A 158 4.81 -10.48 -4.12
CA ASP A 158 4.79 -10.05 -5.51
C ASP A 158 3.39 -9.57 -5.92
N GLU A 159 2.32 -10.22 -5.45
CA GLU A 159 0.94 -9.76 -5.62
C GLU A 159 0.70 -8.42 -4.91
N ILE A 160 1.23 -8.23 -3.71
CA ILE A 160 1.15 -6.94 -2.99
C ILE A 160 1.83 -5.83 -3.78
N ILE A 161 3.00 -6.08 -4.38
CA ILE A 161 3.68 -5.10 -5.23
C ILE A 161 2.84 -4.77 -6.47
N ALA A 162 2.28 -5.78 -7.13
CA ALA A 162 1.42 -5.56 -8.30
C ALA A 162 0.16 -4.76 -7.93
N LEU A 163 -0.52 -5.13 -6.84
CA LEU A 163 -1.68 -4.40 -6.32
C LEU A 163 -1.32 -2.95 -5.98
N TYR A 164 -0.19 -2.72 -5.31
CA TYR A 164 0.30 -1.37 -5.01
C TYR A 164 0.57 -0.55 -6.28
N LEU A 165 1.35 -1.09 -7.21
CA LEU A 165 1.72 -0.38 -8.43
C LEU A 165 0.53 -0.15 -9.36
N ASN A 166 -0.51 -0.98 -9.32
CA ASN A 166 -1.74 -0.77 -10.11
C ASN A 166 -2.69 0.28 -9.50
N THR A 167 -2.52 0.63 -8.22
CA THR A 167 -3.50 1.45 -7.49
C THR A 167 -2.95 2.81 -7.07
N VAL A 168 -1.64 2.93 -6.95
CA VAL A 168 -1.00 4.17 -6.51
C VAL A 168 -1.11 5.28 -7.58
N PRO A 169 -1.35 6.54 -7.17
CA PRO A 169 -1.29 7.70 -8.08
C PRO A 169 0.16 8.08 -8.41
N PHE A 170 0.38 8.43 -9.68
CA PHE A 170 1.64 8.96 -10.21
C PHE A 170 1.55 10.46 -10.57
N GLY A 171 0.56 11.18 -10.03
CA GLY A 171 0.30 12.60 -10.35
C GLY A 171 -0.67 12.80 -11.52
N ASP A 172 -1.20 14.01 -11.69
CA ASP A 172 -2.09 14.42 -12.80
C ASP A 172 -3.27 13.45 -13.08
N ASN A 173 -3.90 12.91 -12.03
CA ASN A 173 -4.96 11.89 -12.14
C ASN A 173 -4.54 10.59 -12.88
N VAL A 174 -3.24 10.33 -13.00
CA VAL A 174 -2.70 9.09 -13.56
C VAL A 174 -2.56 8.06 -12.43
N TYR A 175 -3.35 6.99 -12.51
CA TYR A 175 -3.32 5.90 -11.54
C TYR A 175 -2.78 4.63 -12.19
N GLY A 176 -1.92 3.93 -11.47
CA GLY A 176 -1.40 2.65 -11.91
C GLY A 176 -0.17 2.76 -12.83
N ILE A 177 0.74 1.80 -12.70
CA ILE A 177 2.04 1.81 -13.35
C ILE A 177 1.93 1.72 -14.87
N ARG A 178 0.96 1.01 -15.44
CA ARG A 178 0.77 0.95 -16.90
C ARG A 178 0.39 2.29 -17.48
N ASN A 179 -0.57 2.97 -16.86
CA ASN A 179 -0.97 4.29 -17.33
C ASN A 179 0.17 5.28 -17.17
N ALA A 180 0.88 5.26 -16.03
CA ALA A 180 2.05 6.10 -15.85
C ALA A 180 3.14 5.84 -16.91
N SER A 181 3.45 4.58 -17.19
CA SER A 181 4.44 4.18 -18.21
C SER A 181 4.05 4.68 -19.60
N LYS A 182 2.77 4.57 -19.96
CA LYS A 182 2.25 5.04 -21.25
C LYS A 182 2.20 6.55 -21.34
N THR A 183 1.73 7.22 -20.30
CA THR A 183 1.60 8.68 -20.27
C THR A 183 2.96 9.38 -20.33
N PHE A 184 3.93 8.94 -19.50
CA PHE A 184 5.20 9.65 -19.38
C PHE A 184 6.27 9.17 -20.37
N PHE A 185 6.23 7.91 -20.80
CA PHE A 185 7.31 7.30 -21.60
C PHE A 185 6.83 6.54 -22.84
N GLN A 186 5.51 6.48 -23.09
CA GLN A 186 4.91 5.72 -24.20
C GLN A 186 5.38 4.25 -24.26
N LYS A 187 5.55 3.62 -23.10
CA LYS A 187 6.05 2.24 -22.97
C LYS A 187 5.11 1.37 -22.14
N GLU A 188 5.19 0.07 -22.38
CA GLU A 188 4.66 -0.91 -21.42
C GLU A 188 5.56 -0.98 -20.17
N PRO A 189 5.01 -1.26 -18.97
CA PRO A 189 5.76 -1.34 -17.73
C PRO A 189 6.97 -2.28 -17.76
N SER A 190 6.88 -3.37 -18.52
CA SER A 190 7.95 -4.36 -18.69
C SER A 190 9.17 -3.81 -19.43
N LEU A 191 9.00 -2.73 -20.21
CA LEU A 191 10.06 -2.12 -21.04
C LEU A 191 10.72 -0.91 -20.37
N LEU A 192 10.34 -0.58 -19.14
CA LEU A 192 10.91 0.57 -18.43
C LEU A 192 12.39 0.33 -18.08
N THR A 193 13.20 1.31 -18.46
CA THR A 193 14.62 1.39 -18.10
C THR A 193 14.79 1.80 -16.63
N VAL A 194 16.01 1.66 -16.11
CA VAL A 194 16.33 2.02 -14.71
C VAL A 194 16.01 3.49 -14.41
N ASN A 195 16.35 4.41 -15.32
CA ASN A 195 16.11 5.84 -15.12
C ASN A 195 14.61 6.16 -15.13
N GLU A 196 13.85 5.58 -16.05
CA GLU A 196 12.40 5.79 -16.14
C GLU A 196 11.68 5.20 -14.91
N ALA A 197 12.10 4.02 -14.47
CA ALA A 197 11.62 3.40 -13.24
C ALA A 197 11.89 4.28 -12.01
N ALA A 198 13.11 4.83 -11.89
CA ALA A 198 13.48 5.71 -10.79
C ALA A 198 12.64 7.00 -10.78
N VAL A 199 12.34 7.58 -11.96
CA VAL A 199 11.46 8.74 -12.07
C VAL A 199 10.05 8.40 -11.59
N LEU A 200 9.42 7.34 -12.13
CA LEU A 200 8.05 6.97 -11.76
C LEU A 200 7.92 6.67 -10.26
N VAL A 201 8.86 5.91 -9.70
CA VAL A 201 8.86 5.61 -8.26
C VAL A 201 9.12 6.88 -7.44
N GLY A 202 10.01 7.77 -7.88
CA GLY A 202 10.26 9.05 -7.21
C GLY A 202 9.02 9.95 -7.13
N MET A 203 8.15 9.90 -8.13
CA MET A 203 6.89 10.66 -8.16
C MET A 203 5.91 10.23 -7.07
N LEU A 204 6.01 9.00 -6.55
CA LEU A 204 5.11 8.51 -5.50
C LEU A 204 5.18 9.33 -4.20
N LYS A 205 6.36 9.91 -3.90
CA LYS A 205 6.56 10.78 -2.73
C LYS A 205 6.01 12.19 -2.91
N GLY A 206 5.76 12.61 -4.16
CA GLY A 206 5.41 13.98 -4.55
C GLY A 206 3.99 14.16 -5.07
N ASN A 207 3.13 13.16 -4.91
CA ASN A 207 1.69 13.27 -5.18
C ASN A 207 1.07 14.36 -4.28
N THR A 208 0.66 15.46 -4.90
CA THR A 208 -0.15 16.55 -4.32
C THR A 208 -1.48 16.66 -5.03
#